data_AF-A0A8J6C4D5-F1
#
_entry.id   AF-A0A8J6C4D5-F1
#
_cell.length_a   1.000
_cell.length_b   1.000
_cell.length_c   1.000
_cell.angle_alpha   90.00
_cell.angle_beta   90.00
_cell.angle_gamma   90.00
#
_symmetry.space_group_name_H-M   'P 1'
#
loop_
_entity.id
_entity.type
_entity.pdbx_description
1 polymer ?
#
loop_
_entity_poly.entity_id
_entity_poly.type
_entity_poly.pdbx_seq_one_letter_code
_entity_poly.pdbx_strand_id
1 'polypeptide(L)'
;MAVPRVWRDVVPAASDAERAELSDALGRAHTMLLALDRLHGARTLARAAQPLALLVLGPDAREGSSASELARTFEPLVRGLLASAAPASGERELRVWLVLVGPNLLCAEPPFERAIAPVDGGGGLCATLRVSCVRQMLHESECTSALALPGGARFACAFAFNAGFWGYETWAASIRRLGELGDVPLVVTSYNELEADEDAGALEELGLDEARDWRWAPECNPFASTREWSNSLGRTARDNGWWQCVDARPSAARICAPELAAR
;
A
#
# COMPACT_ATOMS: atom_id res chain seq x y z
N MET A 1 -19.09 -6.10 -3.84
CA MET A 1 -18.79 -6.26 -2.39
C MET A 1 -19.35 -5.07 -1.65
N ALA A 2 -20.08 -5.27 -0.55
CA ALA A 2 -20.60 -4.16 0.26
C ALA A 2 -19.48 -3.62 1.17
N VAL A 3 -19.20 -2.31 1.08
CA VAL A 3 -18.31 -1.60 2.00
C VAL A 3 -18.73 -1.93 3.45
N PRO A 4 -17.82 -2.34 4.36
CA PRO A 4 -18.19 -2.72 5.71
C PRO A 4 -18.99 -1.61 6.43
N ARG A 5 -20.06 -2.00 7.13
CA ARG A 5 -20.99 -1.08 7.84
C ARG A 5 -20.28 -0.08 8.75
N VAL A 6 -19.16 -0.46 9.36
CA VAL A 6 -18.33 0.36 10.25
C VAL A 6 -17.90 1.69 9.61
N TRP A 7 -17.88 1.80 8.28
CA TRP A 7 -17.39 3.00 7.58
C TRP A 7 -18.48 3.93 7.05
N ARG A 8 -19.77 3.52 7.07
CA ARG A 8 -20.89 4.38 6.66
C ARG A 8 -21.43 5.24 7.79
N ASP A 9 -21.22 4.82 9.03
CA ASP A 9 -21.93 5.36 10.20
C ASP A 9 -21.10 6.40 10.99
N VAL A 10 -19.89 6.77 10.53
CA VAL A 10 -18.94 7.63 11.29
C VAL A 10 -19.03 9.12 10.92
N VAL A 11 -19.86 9.52 9.95
CA VAL A 11 -19.96 10.94 9.57
C VAL A 11 -21.41 11.45 9.68
N PRO A 12 -21.88 11.84 10.89
CA PRO A 12 -23.12 12.57 11.02
C PRO A 12 -22.95 13.98 10.43
N ALA A 13 -23.90 14.42 9.60
CA ALA A 13 -24.09 15.79 9.11
C ALA A 13 -22.84 16.62 8.71
N ALA A 14 -21.76 15.99 8.23
CA ALA A 14 -20.62 16.74 7.70
C ALA A 14 -21.00 17.42 6.38
N SER A 15 -20.48 18.64 6.19
CA SER A 15 -20.50 19.36 4.93
C SER A 15 -19.78 18.59 3.83
N ASP A 16 -20.03 18.94 2.57
CA ASP A 16 -19.35 18.29 1.43
C ASP A 16 -17.83 18.51 1.48
N ALA A 17 -17.37 19.65 2.01
CA ALA A 17 -15.96 19.95 2.20
C ALA A 17 -15.31 19.03 3.24
N GLU A 18 -15.94 18.85 4.40
CA GLU A 18 -15.46 17.93 5.45
C GLU A 18 -15.46 16.48 4.97
N ARG A 19 -16.47 16.07 4.19
CA ARG A 19 -16.48 14.72 3.57
C ARG A 19 -15.33 14.54 2.59
N ALA A 20 -15.04 15.56 1.78
CA ALA A 20 -13.92 15.51 0.85
C ALA A 20 -12.57 15.44 1.57
N GLU A 21 -12.39 16.23 2.63
CA GLU A 21 -11.18 16.17 3.47
C GLU A 21 -11.02 14.80 4.15
N LEU A 22 -12.10 14.25 4.72
CA LEU A 22 -12.09 12.91 5.30
C LEU A 22 -11.80 11.83 4.26
N SER A 23 -12.38 11.94 3.06
CA SER A 23 -12.12 11.00 1.97
C SER A 23 -10.65 11.03 1.55
N ASP A 24 -10.04 12.20 1.51
CA ASP A 24 -8.64 12.38 1.14
C ASP A 24 -7.69 11.82 2.21
N ALA A 25 -7.99 12.12 3.48
CA ALA A 25 -7.22 11.66 4.63
C ALA A 25 -7.30 10.13 4.84
N LEU A 26 -8.45 9.52 4.56
CA LEU A 26 -8.70 8.10 4.82
C LEU A 26 -8.54 7.20 3.60
N GLY A 27 -8.55 7.76 2.38
CA GLY A 27 -8.59 7.00 1.12
C GLY A 27 -7.49 5.94 1.01
N ARG A 28 -6.25 6.28 1.37
CA ARG A 28 -5.12 5.33 1.37
C ARG A 28 -5.33 4.18 2.33
N ALA A 29 -5.65 4.48 3.59
CA ALA A 29 -5.86 3.48 4.63
C ALA A 29 -7.01 2.53 4.28
N HIS A 30 -8.13 3.06 3.76
CA HIS A 30 -9.25 2.25 3.32
C HIS A 30 -8.92 1.40 2.09
N THR A 31 -8.16 1.96 1.14
CA THR A 31 -7.65 1.19 -0.02
C THR A 31 -6.79 0.03 0.44
N MET A 32 -5.87 0.26 1.39
CA MET A 32 -5.03 -0.79 1.97
C MET A 32 -5.87 -1.86 2.68
N LEU A 33 -6.84 -1.46 3.50
CA LEU A 33 -7.73 -2.40 4.20
C LEU A 33 -8.51 -3.27 3.22
N LEU A 34 -9.09 -2.68 2.17
CA LEU A 34 -9.85 -3.43 1.16
C LEU A 34 -8.94 -4.39 0.39
N ALA A 35 -7.74 -3.94 0.02
CA ALA A 35 -6.76 -4.80 -0.66
C ALA A 35 -6.38 -5.99 0.22
N LEU A 36 -6.05 -5.75 1.49
CA LEU A 36 -5.69 -6.78 2.45
C LEU A 36 -6.84 -7.76 2.70
N ASP A 37 -8.08 -7.27 2.75
CA ASP A 37 -9.26 -8.12 2.85
C ASP A 37 -9.46 -8.99 1.61
N ARG A 38 -9.32 -8.41 0.41
CA ARG A 38 -9.44 -9.14 -0.86
C ARG A 38 -8.35 -10.19 -1.04
N LEU A 39 -7.11 -9.90 -0.61
CA LEU A 39 -5.96 -10.79 -0.77
C LEU A 39 -5.92 -11.91 0.28
N HIS A 40 -6.22 -11.59 1.54
CA HIS A 40 -5.93 -12.48 2.68
C HIS A 40 -7.13 -12.71 3.61
N GLY A 41 -8.18 -11.88 3.50
CA GLY A 41 -9.22 -11.71 4.51
C GLY A 41 -8.66 -10.96 5.73
N ALA A 42 -9.14 -9.74 5.98
CA ALA A 42 -8.56 -8.85 7.01
C ALA A 42 -8.60 -9.49 8.41
N ARG A 43 -9.64 -10.30 8.67
CA ARG A 43 -9.78 -11.09 9.90
C ARG A 43 -8.67 -12.13 10.09
N THR A 44 -8.16 -12.70 8.99
CA THR A 44 -7.07 -13.67 9.01
C THR A 44 -5.78 -12.99 9.42
N LEU A 45 -5.48 -11.83 8.83
CA LEU A 45 -4.28 -11.05 9.13
C LEU A 45 -4.29 -10.55 10.58
N ALA A 46 -5.42 -10.05 11.06
CA ALA A 46 -5.56 -9.59 12.45
C ALA A 46 -5.37 -10.71 13.49
N ARG A 47 -5.45 -11.97 13.08
CA ARG A 47 -5.25 -13.14 13.96
C ARG A 47 -3.84 -13.74 13.88
N ALA A 48 -3.01 -13.28 12.95
CA ALA A 48 -1.67 -13.80 12.75
C ALA A 48 -0.81 -13.60 14.01
N ALA A 49 -0.01 -14.60 14.37
CA ALA A 49 0.92 -14.51 15.49
C ALA A 49 2.16 -13.65 15.16
N GLN A 50 2.45 -13.49 13.87
CA GLN A 50 3.54 -12.68 13.37
C GLN A 50 3.09 -11.24 13.10
N PRO A 51 4.00 -10.26 13.20
CA PRO A 51 3.73 -8.88 12.78
C PRO A 51 3.26 -8.83 11.32
N LEU A 52 2.26 -8.00 11.05
CA LEU A 52 1.81 -7.69 9.70
C LEU A 52 2.78 -6.68 9.07
N ALA A 53 3.67 -7.16 8.21
CA ALA A 53 4.59 -6.29 7.48
C ALA A 53 4.01 -5.85 6.13
N LEU A 54 4.03 -4.55 5.88
CA LEU A 54 3.53 -3.90 4.67
C LEU A 54 4.60 -2.99 4.09
N LEU A 55 4.68 -2.95 2.76
CA LEU A 55 5.63 -2.11 2.04
C LEU A 55 4.87 -0.97 1.33
N VAL A 56 5.37 0.26 1.41
CA VAL A 56 4.84 1.40 0.64
C VAL A 56 5.96 1.93 -0.23
N LEU A 57 5.73 1.94 -1.53
CA LEU A 57 6.68 2.30 -2.55
C LEU A 57 6.39 3.70 -3.09
N GLY A 58 7.45 4.48 -3.29
CA GLY A 58 7.35 5.85 -3.78
C GLY A 58 6.57 6.85 -2.91
N PRO A 59 6.51 6.73 -1.58
CA PRO A 59 5.85 7.77 -0.77
C PRO A 59 6.60 9.09 -0.88
N ASP A 60 5.85 10.18 -0.81
CA ASP A 60 6.33 11.55 -0.93
C ASP A 60 5.80 12.44 0.21
N ALA A 61 5.83 13.76 0.02
CA ALA A 61 5.38 14.72 1.01
C ALA A 61 3.88 14.59 1.37
N ARG A 62 3.06 13.98 0.51
CA ARG A 62 1.62 13.74 0.74
C ARG A 62 1.39 12.73 1.86
N GLU A 63 2.26 11.72 2.00
CA GLU A 63 2.16 10.77 3.10
C GLU A 63 2.68 11.35 4.42
N GLY A 64 3.63 12.29 4.36
CA GLY A 64 4.14 13.00 5.52
C GLY A 64 5.65 13.28 5.43
N SER A 65 6.09 14.32 6.14
CA SER A 65 7.49 14.76 6.16
C SER A 65 8.28 14.30 7.38
N SER A 66 7.58 13.81 8.41
CA SER A 66 8.18 13.26 9.64
C SER A 66 7.59 11.89 9.98
N ALA A 67 8.29 11.11 10.81
CA ALA A 67 7.81 9.81 11.23
C ALA A 67 6.45 9.89 11.97
N SER A 68 6.23 10.98 12.72
CA SER A 68 4.96 11.25 13.40
C SER A 68 3.81 11.54 12.43
N GLU A 69 4.08 12.28 11.35
CA GLU A 69 3.10 12.53 10.27
C GLU A 69 2.77 11.25 9.52
N LEU A 70 3.79 10.49 9.11
CA LEU A 70 3.60 9.18 8.46
C LEU A 70 2.75 8.25 9.35
N ALA A 71 3.07 8.17 10.65
CA ALA A 71 2.29 7.36 11.58
C ALA A 71 0.84 7.84 11.70
N ARG A 72 0.56 9.16 11.65
CA ARG A 72 -0.81 9.68 11.63
C ARG A 72 -1.54 9.31 10.35
N THR A 73 -0.88 9.41 9.19
CA THR A 73 -1.45 9.06 7.88
C THR A 73 -1.88 7.59 7.83
N PHE A 74 -1.09 6.69 8.42
CA PHE A 74 -1.39 5.24 8.40
C PHE A 74 -2.06 4.71 9.68
N GLU A 75 -2.30 5.54 10.69
CA GLU A 75 -3.04 5.14 11.90
C GLU A 75 -4.45 4.59 11.59
N PRO A 76 -5.24 5.18 10.65
CA PRO A 76 -6.57 4.65 10.33
C PRO A 76 -6.55 3.21 9.80
N LEU A 77 -5.49 2.78 9.11
CA LEU A 77 -5.31 1.39 8.67
C LEU A 77 -5.26 0.47 9.89
N VAL A 78 -4.44 0.81 10.89
CA VAL A 78 -4.28 0.00 12.10
C VAL A 78 -5.58 -0.05 12.91
N ARG A 79 -6.29 1.07 12.99
CA ARG A 79 -7.62 1.13 13.62
C ARG A 79 -8.63 0.23 12.90
N GLY A 80 -8.63 0.22 11.56
CA GLY A 80 -9.50 -0.67 10.78
C GLY A 80 -9.16 -2.16 10.94
N LEU A 81 -7.87 -2.49 11.06
CA LEU A 81 -7.42 -3.86 11.36
C LEU A 81 -7.86 -4.29 12.76
N LEU A 82 -7.71 -3.42 13.76
CA LEU A 82 -8.20 -3.65 15.13
C LEU A 82 -9.72 -3.87 15.14
N ALA A 83 -10.49 -3.03 14.46
CA ALA A 83 -11.95 -3.17 14.37
C ALA A 83 -12.38 -4.47 13.65
N SER A 84 -11.53 -4.98 12.76
CA SER A 84 -11.75 -6.25 12.06
C SER A 84 -11.34 -7.47 12.90
N ALA A 85 -10.54 -7.29 13.95
CA ALA A 85 -10.15 -8.36 14.84
C ALA A 85 -11.35 -8.79 15.70
N ALA A 86 -11.66 -10.08 15.71
CA ALA A 86 -12.63 -10.59 16.67
C ALA A 86 -12.07 -10.46 18.09
N PRO A 87 -12.89 -10.14 19.11
CA PRO A 87 -12.45 -10.18 20.50
C PRO A 87 -11.96 -11.60 20.80
N ALA A 88 -10.65 -11.73 20.99
CA ALA A 88 -10.04 -12.97 21.40
C ALA A 88 -10.11 -13.07 22.92
N SER A 89 -10.24 -14.28 23.45
CA SER A 89 -10.04 -14.53 24.88
C SER A 89 -8.54 -14.32 25.20
N GLY A 90 -8.21 -13.19 25.83
CA GLY A 90 -6.86 -12.85 26.30
C GLY A 90 -6.32 -11.54 25.74
N GLU A 91 -5.32 -10.99 26.41
CA GLU A 91 -4.56 -9.84 25.90
C GLU A 91 -3.80 -10.25 24.64
N ARG A 92 -4.02 -9.52 23.55
CA ARG A 92 -3.31 -9.69 22.29
C ARG A 92 -2.84 -8.32 21.82
N GLU A 93 -1.68 -8.31 21.17
CA GLU A 93 -1.14 -7.11 20.53
C GLU A 93 -1.08 -7.34 19.02
N LEU A 94 -1.74 -6.46 18.25
CA LEU A 94 -1.58 -6.39 16.81
C LEU A 94 -0.33 -5.56 16.48
N ARG A 95 0.68 -6.17 15.88
CA ARG A 95 1.89 -5.45 15.45
C ARG A 95 1.85 -5.23 13.94
N VAL A 96 1.85 -3.97 13.51
CA VAL A 96 1.89 -3.58 12.10
C VAL A 96 3.23 -2.90 11.83
N TRP A 97 3.97 -3.41 10.86
CA TRP A 97 5.24 -2.83 10.42
C TRP A 97 5.08 -2.27 9.02
N LEU A 98 5.22 -0.96 8.91
CA LEU A 98 5.15 -0.25 7.65
C LEU A 98 6.57 0.16 7.25
N VAL A 99 7.02 -0.33 6.11
CA VAL A 99 8.31 0.05 5.52
C VAL A 99 8.03 0.93 4.31
N LEU A 100 8.45 2.19 4.36
CA LEU A 100 8.29 3.17 3.30
C LEU A 100 9.61 3.26 2.54
N VAL A 101 9.57 3.10 1.22
CA VAL A 101 10.76 3.08 0.36
C VAL A 101 10.55 4.00 -0.83
N GLY A 102 11.36 5.04 -0.93
CA GLY A 102 11.34 5.94 -2.08
C GLY A 102 12.29 7.13 -1.93
N PRO A 103 12.86 7.64 -3.03
CA PRO A 103 13.81 8.75 -3.00
C PRO A 103 13.17 10.09 -2.57
N ASN A 104 11.85 10.23 -2.75
CA ASN A 104 11.11 11.45 -2.41
C ASN A 104 10.67 11.51 -0.94
N LEU A 105 11.00 10.48 -0.14
CA LEU A 105 10.76 10.51 1.29
C LEU A 105 11.54 11.65 1.95
N LEU A 106 10.82 12.47 2.70
CA LEU A 106 11.39 13.58 3.46
C LEU A 106 11.79 13.17 4.88
N CYS A 107 11.23 12.07 5.41
CA CYS A 107 11.47 11.61 6.77
C CYS A 107 12.91 11.08 6.95
N ALA A 108 13.69 11.74 7.80
CA ALA A 108 15.07 11.36 8.12
C ALA A 108 15.19 10.52 9.42
N GLU A 109 14.12 10.32 10.18
CA GLU A 109 14.15 9.72 11.53
C GLU A 109 13.46 8.32 11.65
N PRO A 110 13.91 7.27 10.93
CA PRO A 110 13.44 5.90 11.16
C PRO A 110 14.36 5.08 12.09
N PRO A 111 13.86 4.02 12.77
CA PRO A 111 12.45 3.63 12.88
C PRO A 111 11.70 4.39 13.98
N PHE A 112 10.39 4.54 13.82
CA PHE A 112 9.48 5.15 14.79
C PHE A 112 8.38 4.15 15.20
N GLU A 113 8.03 4.11 16.47
CA GLU A 113 6.99 3.23 17.00
C GLU A 113 5.91 4.02 17.73
N ARG A 114 4.65 3.64 17.52
CA ARG A 114 3.48 4.27 18.14
C ARG A 114 2.46 3.22 18.56
N ALA A 115 2.10 3.26 19.84
CA ALA A 115 0.97 2.49 20.35
C ALA A 115 -0.35 3.14 19.90
N ILE A 116 -1.30 2.32 19.47
CA ILE A 116 -2.63 2.71 19.01
C ILE A 116 -3.66 2.01 19.89
N ALA A 117 -4.40 2.81 20.65
CA ALA A 117 -5.46 2.32 21.51
C ALA A 117 -6.74 2.00 20.71
N PRO A 118 -7.52 0.99 21.10
CA PRO A 118 -8.81 0.69 20.50
C PRO A 118 -9.79 1.85 20.68
N VAL A 119 -10.73 2.02 19.72
CA VAL A 119 -11.67 3.14 19.68
C VAL A 119 -12.74 3.05 20.77
N ASP A 120 -13.19 1.84 21.13
CA ASP A 120 -14.41 1.66 21.94
C ASP A 120 -14.20 1.09 23.36
N GLY A 121 -13.01 1.24 23.96
CA GLY A 121 -12.73 0.76 25.33
C GLY A 121 -12.91 -0.76 25.57
N GLY A 122 -13.27 -1.50 24.52
CA GLY A 122 -13.58 -2.91 24.56
C GLY A 122 -12.34 -3.78 24.47
N GLY A 123 -11.98 -4.38 25.60
CA GLY A 123 -11.29 -5.66 25.69
C GLY A 123 -9.87 -5.73 25.11
N GLY A 124 -8.86 -5.42 25.93
CA GLY A 124 -7.52 -6.03 25.95
C GLY A 124 -6.66 -6.07 24.69
N LEU A 125 -7.14 -5.57 23.54
CA LEU A 125 -6.45 -5.60 22.26
C LEU A 125 -5.85 -4.22 21.98
N CYS A 126 -4.53 -4.12 22.07
CA CYS A 126 -3.78 -2.96 21.62
C CYS A 126 -3.15 -3.23 20.25
N ALA A 127 -2.78 -2.17 19.54
CA ALA A 127 -1.90 -2.29 18.39
C ALA A 127 -0.65 -1.43 18.53
N THR A 128 0.42 -1.87 17.89
CA THR A 128 1.64 -1.09 17.73
C THR A 128 1.91 -0.92 16.25
N LEU A 129 2.04 0.33 15.81
CA LEU A 129 2.49 0.70 14.48
C LEU A 129 3.98 1.04 14.54
N ARG A 130 4.79 0.33 13.77
CA ARG A 130 6.19 0.67 13.52
C ARG A 130 6.32 1.20 12.10
N VAL A 131 6.99 2.33 11.95
CA VAL A 131 7.27 2.98 10.68
C VAL A 131 8.79 2.99 10.45
N SER A 132 9.23 2.39 9.35
CA SER A 132 10.60 2.46 8.86
C SER A 132 10.62 3.19 7.52
N CYS A 133 11.64 4.00 7.27
CA CYS A 133 11.78 4.78 6.03
C CYS A 133 13.13 4.49 5.37
N VAL A 134 13.13 4.41 4.04
CA VAL A 134 14.33 4.21 3.22
C VAL A 134 14.29 5.18 2.06
N ARG A 135 15.22 6.14 2.06
CA ARG A 135 15.26 7.25 1.09
C ARG A 135 16.00 6.87 -0.20
N GLN A 136 15.62 5.73 -0.76
CA GLN A 136 16.23 5.11 -1.94
C GLN A 136 15.18 4.34 -2.74
N MET A 137 15.51 3.95 -3.96
CA MET A 137 14.71 2.97 -4.69
C MET A 137 14.87 1.57 -4.10
N LEU A 138 13.82 0.75 -4.17
CA LEU A 138 13.78 -0.59 -3.55
C LEU A 138 14.92 -1.52 -4.01
N HIS A 139 15.38 -1.36 -5.25
CA HIS A 139 16.45 -2.17 -5.84
C HIS A 139 17.86 -1.71 -5.47
N GLU A 140 18.02 -0.58 -4.78
CA GLU A 140 19.32 -0.10 -4.32
C GLU A 140 19.82 -0.97 -3.15
N SER A 141 21.12 -1.20 -3.11
CA SER A 141 21.74 -2.22 -2.25
C SER A 141 21.55 -1.96 -0.76
N GLU A 142 21.47 -0.69 -0.36
CA GLU A 142 21.35 -0.24 1.01
C GLU A 142 19.93 -0.42 1.57
N CYS A 143 18.93 -0.74 0.72
CA CYS A 143 17.58 -1.12 1.17
C CYS A 143 17.55 -2.44 1.95
N THR A 144 18.55 -3.31 1.78
CA THR A 144 18.51 -4.69 2.28
C THR A 144 18.32 -4.78 3.81
N SER A 145 18.98 -3.91 4.57
CA SER A 145 18.90 -3.93 6.04
C SER A 145 17.53 -3.46 6.56
N ALA A 146 16.92 -2.50 5.87
CA ALA A 146 15.59 -1.98 6.24
C ALA A 146 14.44 -2.91 5.84
N LEU A 147 14.68 -3.79 4.86
CA LEU A 147 13.75 -4.84 4.44
C LEU A 147 13.86 -6.12 5.29
N ALA A 148 14.85 -6.20 6.19
CA ALA A 148 15.01 -7.34 7.09
C ALA A 148 13.93 -7.31 8.19
N LEU A 149 12.92 -8.15 8.04
CA LEU A 149 11.83 -8.27 8.99
C LEU A 149 12.19 -9.27 10.11
N PRO A 150 12.03 -8.91 11.41
CA PRO A 150 12.34 -9.83 12.48
C PRO A 150 11.56 -11.16 12.41
N GLY A 151 12.22 -12.23 12.83
CA GLY A 151 11.64 -13.58 12.86
C GLY A 151 11.39 -14.21 11.49
N GLY A 152 11.99 -13.67 10.42
CA GLY A 152 11.77 -14.17 9.06
C GLY A 152 10.37 -13.87 8.52
N ALA A 153 9.69 -12.87 9.08
CA ALA A 153 8.40 -12.41 8.57
C ALA A 153 8.53 -11.97 7.10
N ARG A 154 7.42 -12.05 6.37
CA ARG A 154 7.33 -11.66 4.95
C ARG A 154 6.36 -10.50 4.82
N PHE A 155 6.57 -9.67 3.81
CA PHE A 155 5.60 -8.63 3.46
C PHE A 155 4.31 -9.29 2.97
N ALA A 156 3.17 -8.86 3.54
CA ALA A 156 1.87 -9.36 3.13
C ALA A 156 1.37 -8.67 1.85
N CYS A 157 1.81 -7.43 1.61
CA CYS A 157 1.45 -6.64 0.44
C CYS A 157 2.41 -5.45 0.31
N ALA A 158 2.66 -5.03 -0.92
CA ALA A 158 3.24 -3.74 -1.26
C ALA A 158 2.16 -2.81 -1.85
N PHE A 159 2.32 -1.51 -1.63
CA PHE A 159 1.41 -0.47 -2.10
C PHE A 159 2.20 0.63 -2.81
N ALA A 160 1.75 1.05 -3.97
CA ALA A 160 2.31 2.18 -4.71
C ALA A 160 1.17 3.15 -5.04
N PHE A 161 1.09 4.26 -4.31
CA PHE A 161 -0.04 5.19 -4.42
C PHE A 161 0.20 6.23 -5.51
N ASN A 162 -0.68 6.29 -6.51
CA ASN A 162 -0.61 7.20 -7.66
C ASN A 162 0.80 7.26 -8.27
N ALA A 163 1.45 6.11 -8.40
CA ALA A 163 2.90 6.01 -8.57
C ALA A 163 3.39 6.41 -9.96
N GLY A 164 2.52 6.34 -10.97
CA GLY A 164 2.86 6.65 -12.36
C GLY A 164 4.02 5.80 -12.86
N PHE A 165 3.88 4.48 -12.79
CA PHE A 165 4.88 3.51 -13.24
C PHE A 165 5.30 3.74 -14.69
N TRP A 166 4.35 4.15 -15.53
CA TRP A 166 4.57 4.52 -16.92
C TRP A 166 5.59 5.66 -17.12
N GLY A 167 5.81 6.50 -16.10
CA GLY A 167 6.65 7.70 -16.21
C GLY A 167 8.13 7.49 -15.90
N TYR A 168 8.54 6.35 -15.33
CA TYR A 168 9.91 6.17 -14.82
C TYR A 168 10.47 4.76 -15.06
N GLU A 169 11.51 4.67 -15.91
CA GLU A 169 12.23 3.41 -16.18
C GLU A 169 12.82 2.75 -14.92
N THR A 170 13.09 3.54 -13.87
CA THR A 170 13.69 3.08 -12.62
C THR A 170 12.78 2.15 -11.80
N TRP A 171 11.47 2.14 -12.07
CA TRP A 171 10.55 1.24 -11.39
C TRP A 171 10.77 -0.24 -11.76
N ALA A 172 11.22 -0.51 -12.99
CA ALA A 172 11.45 -1.86 -13.49
C ALA A 172 12.29 -2.72 -12.53
N ALA A 173 13.41 -2.14 -12.07
CA ALA A 173 14.32 -2.80 -11.14
C ALA A 173 13.69 -2.98 -9.75
N SER A 174 12.92 -1.99 -9.27
CA SER A 174 12.19 -2.10 -8.01
C SER A 174 11.12 -3.19 -8.04
N ILE A 175 10.36 -3.31 -9.13
CA ILE A 175 9.33 -4.36 -9.27
C ILE A 175 9.96 -5.75 -9.32
N ARG A 176 11.07 -5.92 -10.06
CA ARG A 176 11.83 -7.18 -10.05
C ARG A 176 12.33 -7.51 -8.65
N ARG A 177 12.89 -6.52 -7.94
CA ARG A 177 13.36 -6.68 -6.57
C ARG A 177 12.23 -7.07 -5.62
N LEU A 178 11.03 -6.51 -5.79
CA LEU A 178 9.86 -6.88 -4.99
C LEU A 178 9.57 -8.39 -5.10
N GLY A 179 9.67 -8.95 -6.30
CA GLY A 179 9.53 -10.39 -6.53
C GLY A 179 10.57 -11.27 -5.84
N GLU A 180 11.78 -10.75 -5.65
CA GLU A 180 12.85 -11.43 -4.92
C GLU A 180 12.61 -11.43 -3.41
N LEU A 181 11.79 -10.51 -2.87
CA LEU A 181 11.38 -10.49 -1.46
C LEU A 181 10.35 -11.59 -1.12
N GLY A 182 9.97 -12.39 -2.12
CA GLY A 182 8.91 -13.38 -2.06
C GLY A 182 7.73 -12.95 -2.92
N ASP A 183 6.75 -13.85 -3.12
CA ASP A 183 5.52 -13.57 -3.86
C ASP A 183 4.64 -12.49 -3.17
N VAL A 184 5.13 -11.26 -3.10
CA VAL A 184 4.50 -10.12 -2.47
C VAL A 184 3.57 -9.48 -3.50
N PRO A 185 2.24 -9.48 -3.26
CA PRO A 185 1.32 -8.76 -4.12
C PRO A 185 1.61 -7.27 -4.09
N LEU A 186 1.57 -6.63 -5.25
CA LEU A 186 1.69 -5.19 -5.42
C LEU A 186 0.31 -4.63 -5.77
N VAL A 187 -0.15 -3.68 -4.96
CA VAL A 187 -1.32 -2.86 -5.26
C VAL A 187 -0.84 -1.52 -5.78
N VAL A 188 -1.31 -1.14 -6.95
CA VAL A 188 -1.03 0.14 -7.58
C VAL A 188 -2.33 0.95 -7.60
N THR A 189 -2.26 2.23 -7.24
CA THR A 189 -3.36 3.17 -7.48
C THR A 189 -2.93 4.22 -8.51
N SER A 190 -3.91 4.79 -9.20
CA SER A 190 -3.72 5.80 -10.25
C SER A 190 -4.82 6.86 -10.15
N TYR A 191 -4.59 8.06 -10.69
CA TYR A 191 -5.55 9.16 -10.51
C TYR A 191 -6.83 9.01 -11.35
N ASN A 192 -6.74 8.29 -12.48
CA ASN A 192 -7.82 8.08 -13.43
C ASN A 192 -7.64 6.76 -14.20
N GLU A 193 -8.63 6.41 -15.03
CA GLU A 193 -8.67 5.17 -15.81
C GLU A 193 -7.47 5.05 -16.77
N LEU A 194 -7.15 6.15 -17.44
CA LEU A 194 -6.11 6.16 -18.46
C LEU A 194 -4.73 5.95 -17.84
N GLU A 195 -4.44 6.59 -16.69
CA GLU A 195 -3.20 6.33 -15.97
C GLU A 195 -3.12 4.89 -15.45
N ALA A 196 -4.25 4.31 -15.05
CA ALA A 196 -4.29 2.91 -14.62
C ALA A 196 -4.00 1.95 -15.77
N ASP A 197 -4.50 2.24 -16.98
CA ASP A 197 -4.20 1.52 -18.22
C ASP A 197 -2.73 1.68 -18.64
N GLU A 198 -2.18 2.90 -18.53
CA GLU A 198 -0.75 3.17 -18.77
C GLU A 198 0.15 2.42 -17.76
N ASP A 199 -0.21 2.40 -16.47
CA ASP A 199 0.47 1.61 -15.44
C ASP A 199 0.38 0.10 -15.74
N ALA A 200 -0.77 -0.38 -16.23
CA ALA A 200 -0.98 -1.77 -16.63
C ALA A 200 -0.06 -2.19 -17.78
N GLY A 201 -0.05 -1.39 -18.85
CA GLY A 201 0.84 -1.61 -20.00
C GLY A 201 2.31 -1.62 -19.59
N ALA A 202 2.72 -0.70 -18.70
CA ALA A 202 4.09 -0.69 -18.17
C ALA A 202 4.43 -1.98 -17.40
N LEU A 203 3.50 -2.52 -16.58
CA LEU A 203 3.70 -3.79 -15.88
C LEU A 203 3.78 -4.99 -16.86
N GLU A 204 2.99 -4.98 -17.94
CA GLU A 204 3.07 -6.01 -18.99
C GLU A 204 4.39 -5.98 -19.76
N GLU A 205 4.89 -4.78 -20.07
CA GLU A 205 6.21 -4.58 -20.69
C GLU A 205 7.35 -5.10 -19.80
N LEU A 206 7.18 -5.04 -18.47
CA LEU A 206 8.09 -5.67 -17.51
C LEU A 206 8.01 -7.20 -17.48
N GLY A 207 7.06 -7.78 -18.20
CA GLY A 207 6.89 -9.22 -18.38
C GLY A 207 5.90 -9.87 -17.40
N LEU A 208 5.05 -9.08 -16.75
CA LEU A 208 3.90 -9.61 -16.01
C LEU A 208 2.82 -10.06 -17.01
N ASP A 209 2.31 -11.27 -16.83
CA ASP A 209 1.30 -11.87 -17.69
C ASP A 209 -0.11 -11.66 -17.13
N GLU A 210 -1.02 -11.09 -17.93
CA GLU A 210 -2.41 -10.79 -17.52
C GLU A 210 -3.12 -12.01 -16.91
N ALA A 211 -2.97 -13.19 -17.53
CA ALA A 211 -3.69 -14.38 -17.10
C ALA A 211 -3.12 -15.02 -15.82
N ARG A 212 -1.83 -14.81 -15.53
CA ARG A 212 -1.12 -15.51 -14.43
C ARG A 212 -0.82 -14.62 -13.24
N ASP A 213 -0.40 -13.40 -13.51
CA ASP A 213 0.23 -12.54 -12.51
C ASP A 213 -0.77 -11.52 -11.94
N TRP A 214 -1.89 -11.26 -12.63
CA TRP A 214 -2.88 -10.31 -12.15
C TRP A 214 -3.86 -10.94 -11.17
N ARG A 215 -4.03 -10.27 -10.02
CA ARG A 215 -5.07 -10.58 -9.02
C ARG A 215 -6.38 -9.89 -9.37
N TRP A 216 -6.28 -8.69 -9.92
CA TRP A 216 -7.37 -7.98 -10.58
C TRP A 216 -6.83 -6.88 -11.49
N ALA A 217 -7.45 -6.76 -12.66
CA ALA A 217 -7.22 -5.72 -13.67
C ALA A 217 -7.55 -4.30 -13.13
N PRO A 218 -7.19 -3.22 -13.85
CA PRO A 218 -7.63 -1.87 -13.50
C PRO A 218 -9.14 -1.80 -13.26
N GLU A 219 -9.54 -1.30 -12.10
CA GLU A 219 -10.94 -1.02 -11.78
C GLU A 219 -11.06 0.26 -10.94
N CYS A 220 -12.26 0.85 -10.88
CA CYS A 220 -12.52 1.99 -10.01
C CYS A 220 -12.27 1.61 -8.53
N ASN A 221 -11.51 2.44 -7.81
CA ASN A 221 -11.30 2.23 -6.38
C ASN A 221 -12.53 2.73 -5.59
N PRO A 222 -13.20 1.88 -4.78
CA PRO A 222 -14.34 2.29 -3.96
C PRO A 222 -14.02 3.38 -2.92
N PHE A 223 -12.73 3.59 -2.63
CA PHE A 223 -12.22 4.55 -1.65
C PHE A 223 -11.40 5.67 -2.27
N ALA A 224 -11.59 5.92 -3.58
CA ALA A 224 -11.09 7.10 -4.25
C ALA A 224 -11.48 8.38 -3.50
N SER A 225 -10.58 9.37 -3.49
CA SER A 225 -10.89 10.71 -2.99
C SER A 225 -12.08 11.29 -3.74
N THR A 226 -13.02 11.92 -3.03
CA THR A 226 -14.13 12.63 -3.67
C THR A 226 -13.69 13.99 -4.23
N ARG A 227 -12.45 14.42 -3.97
CA ARG A 227 -11.88 15.66 -4.49
C ARG A 227 -11.39 15.45 -5.92
N GLU A 228 -11.98 16.18 -6.85
CA GLU A 228 -11.58 16.18 -8.26
C GLU A 228 -10.70 17.39 -8.58
N TRP A 229 -9.72 17.19 -9.46
CA TRP A 229 -8.96 18.26 -10.08
C TRP A 229 -8.65 17.94 -11.54
N SER A 230 -8.29 18.95 -12.32
CA SER A 230 -7.75 18.76 -13.66
C SER A 230 -6.22 18.65 -13.57
N ASN A 231 -5.65 17.57 -14.10
CA ASN A 231 -4.20 17.43 -14.21
C ASN A 231 -3.65 18.35 -15.33
N SER A 232 -2.32 18.35 -15.52
CA SER A 232 -1.64 19.18 -16.54
C SER A 232 -2.09 18.91 -17.98
N LEU A 233 -2.73 17.76 -18.23
CA LEU A 233 -3.29 17.37 -19.52
C LEU A 233 -4.79 17.71 -19.64
N GLY A 234 -5.36 18.41 -18.66
CA GLY A 234 -6.77 18.78 -18.62
C GLY A 234 -7.72 17.62 -18.28
N ARG A 235 -7.19 16.48 -17.83
CA ARG A 235 -7.98 15.29 -17.49
C ARG A 235 -8.44 15.35 -16.03
N THR A 236 -9.65 14.89 -15.76
CA THR A 236 -10.16 14.75 -14.39
C THR A 236 -9.36 13.67 -13.65
N ALA A 237 -8.88 14.02 -12.46
CA ALA A 237 -8.05 13.21 -11.60
C ALA A 237 -8.63 13.21 -10.18
N ARG A 238 -8.50 12.07 -9.49
CA ARG A 238 -8.87 11.88 -8.09
C ARG A 238 -7.81 11.04 -7.41
N ASP A 239 -7.42 11.39 -6.18
CA ASP A 239 -6.45 10.61 -5.43
C ASP A 239 -6.95 9.17 -5.25
N ASN A 240 -6.14 8.20 -5.65
CA ASN A 240 -6.49 6.78 -5.68
C ASN A 240 -7.77 6.48 -6.47
N GLY A 241 -8.03 7.19 -7.58
CA GLY A 241 -9.24 7.03 -8.40
C GLY A 241 -9.47 5.62 -8.93
N TRP A 242 -8.38 4.97 -9.33
CA TRP A 242 -8.34 3.61 -9.85
C TRP A 242 -7.29 2.79 -9.12
N TRP A 243 -7.43 1.47 -9.17
CA TRP A 243 -6.48 0.56 -8.54
C TRP A 243 -6.44 -0.78 -9.27
N GLN A 244 -5.32 -1.47 -9.11
CA GLN A 244 -5.04 -2.77 -9.70
C GLN A 244 -4.11 -3.57 -8.78
N CYS A 245 -4.02 -4.88 -9.00
CA CYS A 245 -3.05 -5.68 -8.26
C CYS A 245 -2.48 -6.83 -9.07
N VAL A 246 -1.18 -6.99 -8.92
CA VAL A 246 -0.36 -8.02 -9.54
C VAL A 246 0.47 -8.72 -8.48
N ASP A 247 0.77 -10.00 -8.69
CA ASP A 247 1.90 -10.63 -8.02
C ASP A 247 3.16 -10.19 -8.76
N ALA A 248 4.09 -9.53 -8.05
CA ALA A 248 5.35 -9.07 -8.63
C ALA A 248 6.33 -10.25 -8.86
N ARG A 249 5.89 -11.34 -9.49
CA ARG A 249 6.71 -12.51 -9.76
C ARG A 249 7.52 -12.27 -11.03
N PRO A 250 8.86 -12.35 -10.99
CA PRO A 250 9.63 -12.35 -12.22
C PRO A 250 9.22 -13.61 -13.00
N SER A 251 8.70 -13.43 -14.21
CA SER A 251 8.43 -14.56 -15.09
C SER A 251 9.76 -15.30 -15.34
N ALA A 252 9.93 -16.49 -14.75
CA ALA A 252 11.11 -17.33 -14.97
C ALA A 252 11.35 -17.62 -16.47
N ALA A 253 10.32 -17.43 -17.31
CA ALA A 253 10.31 -17.75 -18.73
C ALA A 253 10.94 -16.70 -19.68
N ARG A 254 11.49 -15.57 -19.18
CA ARG A 254 12.19 -14.58 -20.06
C ARG A 254 13.64 -14.28 -19.67
N ILE A 255 14.23 -15.03 -18.74
CA ILE A 255 15.68 -14.95 -18.46
C ILE A 255 16.52 -15.63 -19.58
N CYS A 256 15.88 -16.23 -20.60
CA CYS A 256 16.55 -16.68 -21.82
C CYS A 256 16.48 -15.64 -22.94
N ALA A 257 17.19 -14.53 -22.79
CA ALA A 257 17.82 -13.84 -23.91
C ALA A 257 18.99 -12.98 -23.41
N PRO A 258 20.22 -13.52 -23.33
CA PRO A 258 21.38 -12.68 -23.48
C PRO A 258 21.45 -12.28 -24.96
N GLU A 259 20.84 -11.17 -25.35
CA GLU A 259 21.33 -10.44 -26.52
C GLU A 259 22.64 -9.74 -26.11
N LEU A 260 23.70 -10.55 -26.07
CA LEU A 260 25.06 -10.11 -26.23
C LEU A 260 25.58 -10.77 -27.51
N ALA A 261 26.10 -9.95 -28.41
CA ALA A 261 26.81 -10.26 -29.65
C ALA A 261 25.96 -10.49 -30.91
N ALA A 262 25.56 -9.38 -31.57
CA ALA A 262 26.01 -9.09 -32.95
C ALA A 262 25.46 -7.73 -33.44
N ARG A 263 26.22 -6.65 -33.18
CA ARG A 263 26.61 -5.61 -34.14
C ARG A 263 27.51 -4.57 -33.48
#